data_AF-A0A314XL68-F1
#
_entry.id   AF-A0A314XL68-F1
#
_cell.length_a   1.000
_cell.length_b   1.000
_cell.length_c   1.000
_cell.angle_alpha   90.00
_cell.angle_beta   90.00
_cell.angle_gamma   90.00
#
_symmetry.space_group_name_H-M   'P 1'
#
loop_
_entity.id
_entity.type
_entity.pdbx_description
1 polymer ?
#
loop_
_entity_poly.entity_id
_entity_poly.type
_entity_poly.pdbx_seq_one_letter_code
_entity_poly.pdbx_strand_id
1 'polypeptide(L)'
;MEPPSEQSHDPLLLNTIEPDIPSTLLSNKQLHSAFLELQRFLVLVLVASIEALLILQNKEPIFHFIYLFCLIIFFILNHCFSNSGQVYLVDFSCLKPPSSCRVPFSTFLGNASKIESFDAQSLAFMAKVLTSSGQGQETYLPPALHHIPPKSHHQESIKEVHMVLFPIMDDLLAKTKLSPQDIDNF
;
A
#
# COMPACT_ATOMS: atom_id res chain seq x y z
N MET A 1 -14.98 57.38 -14.62
CA MET A 1 -13.75 57.81 -13.93
C MET A 1 -13.85 57.34 -12.50
N GLU A 2 -13.44 56.09 -12.26
CA GLU A 2 -12.97 55.48 -11.01
C GLU A 2 -12.42 54.08 -11.41
N PRO A 3 -11.25 53.63 -10.94
CA PRO A 3 -10.54 52.50 -11.53
C PRO A 3 -10.97 51.14 -10.94
N PRO A 4 -10.82 50.01 -11.66
CA PRO A 4 -11.05 48.69 -11.08
C PRO A 4 -9.81 48.23 -10.30
N SER A 5 -10.07 47.61 -9.15
CA SER A 5 -9.11 47.01 -8.23
C SER A 5 -8.29 45.90 -8.88
N GLU A 6 -6.96 46.09 -8.94
CA GLU A 6 -5.99 45.02 -9.15
C GLU A 6 -5.96 44.10 -7.93
N GLN A 7 -6.42 42.86 -8.12
CA GLN A 7 -6.21 41.79 -7.15
C GLN A 7 -5.01 40.97 -7.63
N SER A 8 -3.84 41.34 -7.11
CA SER A 8 -2.57 40.62 -7.27
C SER A 8 -2.69 39.23 -6.66
N HIS A 9 -2.70 38.19 -7.50
CA HIS A 9 -2.53 36.81 -7.06
C HIS A 9 -1.10 36.37 -7.32
N ASP A 10 -0.29 36.37 -6.25
CA ASP A 10 1.03 35.73 -6.22
C ASP A 10 0.90 34.21 -6.40
N PRO A 11 1.75 33.58 -7.22
CA PRO A 11 1.84 32.13 -7.30
C PRO A 11 2.89 31.64 -6.28
N LEU A 12 2.43 31.18 -5.12
CA LEU A 12 3.28 30.44 -4.18
C LEU A 12 2.75 29.02 -3.95
N LEU A 13 3.49 28.08 -4.56
CA LEU A 13 3.80 26.74 -4.08
C LEU A 13 2.62 25.83 -3.71
N LEU A 14 2.04 25.18 -4.72
CA LEU A 14 1.47 23.86 -4.50
C LEU A 14 2.52 22.81 -4.88
N ASN A 15 3.37 22.51 -3.89
CA ASN A 15 4.24 21.35 -3.93
C ASN A 15 3.41 20.11 -4.25
N THR A 16 3.91 19.35 -5.21
CA THR A 16 3.53 17.99 -5.55
C THR A 16 3.39 17.17 -4.27
N ILE A 17 2.16 16.86 -3.86
CA ILE A 17 1.91 15.76 -2.92
C ILE A 17 1.95 14.49 -3.76
N GLU A 18 3.18 14.06 -4.05
CA GLU A 18 3.46 12.70 -4.44
C GLU A 18 3.20 11.83 -3.19
N PRO A 19 2.32 10.81 -3.24
CA PRO A 19 2.18 9.90 -2.12
C PRO A 19 3.47 9.09 -2.03
N ASP A 20 4.36 9.54 -1.15
CA ASP A 20 5.68 9.00 -0.80
C ASP A 20 5.52 7.65 -0.03
N ILE A 21 4.76 6.72 -0.60
CA ILE A 21 4.38 5.44 0.00
C ILE A 21 5.54 4.42 -0.03
N PRO A 22 6.51 4.42 -0.97
CA PRO A 22 7.64 3.49 -0.92
C PRO A 22 8.69 3.85 0.14
N SER A 23 8.99 5.15 0.30
CA SER A 23 10.05 5.65 1.18
C SER A 23 9.65 5.57 2.66
N THR A 24 8.38 5.86 2.97
CA THR A 24 7.82 5.77 4.33
C THR A 24 7.73 4.33 4.83
N LEU A 25 7.36 3.38 3.96
CA LEU A 25 7.29 1.95 4.32
C LEU A 25 8.70 1.35 4.51
N LEU A 26 9.66 1.76 3.69
CA LEU A 26 11.07 1.38 3.82
C LEU A 26 11.67 1.96 5.12
N SER A 27 11.38 3.23 5.42
CA SER A 27 11.80 3.92 6.64
C SER A 27 11.21 3.27 7.90
N ASN A 28 9.92 2.90 7.89
CA ASN A 28 9.29 2.22 9.02
C ASN A 28 9.86 0.81 9.26
N LYS A 29 10.17 0.06 8.21
CA LYS A 29 10.86 -1.24 8.33
C LYS A 29 12.27 -1.09 8.89
N GLN A 30 13.01 -0.08 8.44
CA GLN A 30 14.36 0.23 8.94
C GLN A 30 14.34 0.66 10.41
N LEU A 31 13.40 1.52 10.80
CA LEU A 31 13.22 1.98 12.18
C LEU A 31 12.84 0.82 13.10
N HIS A 32 11.90 -0.03 12.68
CA HIS A 32 11.50 -1.22 13.43
C HIS A 32 12.67 -2.21 13.57
N SER A 33 13.45 -2.41 12.50
CA SER A 33 14.67 -3.23 12.55
C SER A 33 15.70 -2.67 13.52
N ALA A 34 15.96 -1.35 13.49
CA ALA A 34 16.90 -0.71 14.40
C ALA A 34 16.43 -0.77 15.86
N PHE A 35 15.13 -0.63 16.10
CA PHE A 35 14.52 -0.77 17.42
C PHE A 35 14.68 -2.20 17.96
N LEU A 36 14.43 -3.21 17.14
CA LEU A 36 14.64 -4.62 17.52
C LEU A 36 16.11 -4.93 17.81
N GLU A 37 17.05 -4.38 17.04
CA GLU A 37 18.48 -4.52 17.31
C GLU A 37 18.87 -3.86 18.63
N LEU A 38 18.43 -2.62 18.89
CA LEU A 38 18.69 -1.93 20.15
C LEU A 38 18.13 -2.71 21.35
N GLN A 39 16.93 -3.28 21.22
CA GLN A 39 16.33 -4.14 22.23
C GLN A 39 17.20 -5.37 22.50
N ARG A 40 17.74 -6.01 21.46
CA ARG A 40 18.66 -7.15 21.60
C ARG A 40 19.95 -6.78 22.33
N PHE A 41 20.56 -5.63 21.99
CA PHE A 41 21.74 -5.12 22.69
C PHE A 41 21.47 -4.85 24.17
N LEU A 42 20.33 -4.23 24.49
CA LEU A 42 19.95 -3.95 25.87
C LEU A 42 19.80 -5.23 26.70
N VAL A 43 19.15 -6.26 26.14
CA VAL A 43 19.01 -7.58 26.79
C VAL A 43 20.38 -8.21 27.05
N LEU A 44 21.31 -8.15 26.09
CA LEU A 44 22.67 -8.67 26.27
C LEU A 44 23.46 -7.95 27.38
N VAL A 45 23.34 -6.62 27.47
CA VAL A 45 23.99 -5.83 28.52
C VAL A 45 23.42 -6.17 29.90
N LEU A 46 22.10 -6.33 30.02
CA LEU A 46 21.45 -6.74 31.26
C LEU A 46 21.91 -8.15 31.69
N VAL A 47 22.01 -9.07 30.74
CA VAL A 47 22.51 -10.43 30.97
C VAL A 47 23.93 -10.42 31.51
N ALA A 48 24.84 -9.70 30.84
CA ALA A 48 26.24 -9.59 31.27
C ALA A 48 26.39 -8.92 32.65
N SER A 49 25.55 -7.91 32.93
CA SER A 49 25.54 -7.22 34.22
C SER A 49 25.10 -8.13 35.37
N ILE A 50 24.11 -9.00 35.14
CA ILE A 50 23.65 -9.97 36.14
C ILE A 50 24.74 -11.00 36.43
N GLU A 51 25.41 -11.53 35.40
CA GLU A 51 26.55 -12.45 35.60
C GLU A 51 27.70 -11.80 36.36
N ALA A 52 28.06 -10.56 36.01
CA ALA A 52 29.10 -9.82 36.73
C ALA A 52 28.75 -9.60 38.21
N LEU A 53 27.48 -9.34 38.53
CA LEU A 53 27.00 -9.24 39.90
C LEU A 53 27.07 -10.58 40.65
N LEU A 54 26.74 -11.70 40.00
CA LEU A 54 26.86 -13.04 40.59
C LEU A 54 28.32 -13.38 40.92
N ILE A 55 29.26 -13.00 40.03
CA ILE A 55 30.71 -13.17 40.23
C ILE A 55 31.20 -12.27 41.38
N LEU A 56 30.80 -10.99 41.39
CA LEU A 56 31.23 -10.02 42.41
C LEU A 56 30.70 -10.37 43.80
N GLN A 57 29.52 -10.98 43.89
CA GLN A 57 28.94 -11.50 45.12
C GLN A 57 29.54 -12.85 45.56
N ASN A 58 30.49 -13.40 44.80
CA ASN A 58 31.17 -14.67 45.05
C ASN A 58 30.19 -15.82 45.30
N LYS A 59 29.10 -15.86 44.50
CA LYS A 59 28.07 -16.90 44.61
C LYS A 59 28.65 -18.25 44.24
N GLU A 60 28.11 -19.31 44.85
CA GLU A 60 28.50 -20.69 44.54
C GLU A 60 28.40 -20.96 43.02
N PRO A 61 29.32 -21.73 42.43
CA PRO A 61 29.39 -21.97 40.98
C PRO A 61 28.09 -22.55 40.40
N ILE A 62 27.28 -23.20 41.24
CA ILE A 62 25.98 -23.76 40.85
C ILE A 62 24.99 -22.70 40.33
N PHE A 63 25.06 -21.47 40.83
CA PHE A 63 24.17 -20.39 40.39
C PHE A 63 24.50 -19.90 38.98
N HIS A 64 25.78 -19.87 38.60
CA HIS A 64 26.22 -19.56 37.24
C HIS A 64 25.79 -20.63 36.24
N PHE A 65 25.89 -21.91 36.60
CA PHE A 65 25.42 -23.01 35.73
C PHE A 65 23.90 -22.97 35.51
N ILE A 66 23.12 -22.71 36.57
CA ILE A 66 21.66 -22.55 36.45
C ILE A 66 21.31 -21.35 35.57
N TYR A 67 21.99 -20.22 35.75
CA TYR A 67 21.76 -19.02 34.95
C TYR A 67 22.07 -19.23 33.47
N LEU A 68 23.23 -19.81 33.15
CA LEU A 68 23.62 -20.16 31.77
C LEU A 68 22.61 -21.11 31.13
N PHE A 69 22.14 -22.12 31.88
CA PHE A 69 21.14 -23.07 31.41
C PHE A 69 19.79 -22.38 31.11
N CYS A 70 19.33 -21.49 31.99
CA CYS A 70 18.13 -20.69 31.77
C CYS A 70 18.24 -19.79 30.53
N LEU A 71 19.40 -19.17 30.30
CA LEU A 71 19.64 -18.37 29.10
C LEU A 71 19.59 -19.20 27.82
N ILE A 72 20.25 -20.36 27.80
CA ILE A 72 20.24 -21.25 26.64
C ILE A 72 18.80 -21.65 26.30
N ILE A 73 18.00 -22.06 27.31
CA ILE A 73 16.58 -22.39 27.10
C ILE A 73 15.81 -21.17 26.56
N PHE A 74 16.00 -19.99 27.15
CA PHE A 74 15.34 -18.77 26.71
C PHE A 74 15.66 -18.42 25.25
N PHE A 75 16.92 -18.53 24.81
CA PHE A 75 17.31 -18.28 23.43
C PHE A 75 16.74 -19.32 22.46
N ILE A 76 16.72 -20.60 22.84
CA ILE A 76 16.11 -21.66 22.02
C ILE A 76 14.61 -21.42 21.84
N LEU A 77 13.89 -21.14 22.93
CA LEU A 77 12.46 -20.86 22.87
C LEU A 77 12.18 -19.64 21.99
N ASN A 78 12.88 -18.53 22.22
CA ASN A 78 12.71 -17.33 21.38
C ASN A 78 13.03 -17.59 19.92
N HIS A 79 14.06 -18.36 19.59
CA HIS A 79 14.37 -18.68 18.20
C HIS A 79 13.24 -19.48 17.53
N CYS A 80 12.65 -20.45 18.25
CA CYS A 80 11.50 -21.22 17.77
C CYS A 80 10.25 -20.36 17.57
N PHE A 81 9.98 -19.39 18.47
CA PHE A 81 8.81 -18.51 18.40
C PHE A 81 9.00 -17.25 17.54
N SER A 82 10.24 -16.81 17.31
CA SER A 82 10.57 -15.59 16.56
C SER A 82 10.58 -15.80 15.05
N ASN A 83 10.34 -17.03 14.58
CA ASN A 83 10.23 -17.30 13.16
C ASN A 83 8.88 -16.74 12.67
N SER A 84 8.83 -15.44 12.39
CA SER A 84 7.71 -14.86 11.63
C SER A 84 7.73 -15.53 10.27
N GLY A 85 6.84 -16.51 10.08
CA GLY A 85 6.81 -17.36 8.90
C GLY A 85 6.96 -16.53 7.63
N GLN A 86 7.89 -16.94 6.77
CA GLN A 86 8.12 -16.26 5.50
C GLN A 86 6.79 -16.21 4.72
N VAL A 87 6.38 -15.02 4.32
CA VAL A 87 5.14 -14.80 3.55
C VAL A 87 5.48 -14.94 2.07
N TYR A 88 4.74 -15.79 1.37
CA TYR A 88 4.95 -16.08 -0.04
C TYR A 88 3.72 -15.69 -0.84
N LEU A 89 3.94 -15.22 -2.07
CA LEU A 89 2.87 -15.10 -3.05
C LEU A 89 2.55 -16.50 -3.59
N VAL A 90 1.34 -16.98 -3.30
CA VAL A 90 0.90 -18.31 -3.75
C VAL A 90 0.40 -18.26 -5.19
N ASP A 91 -0.45 -17.30 -5.52
CA ASP A 91 -1.02 -17.11 -6.86
C ASP A 91 -1.54 -15.67 -7.03
N PHE A 92 -1.89 -15.28 -8.26
CA PHE A 92 -2.53 -14.01 -8.58
C PHE A 92 -3.53 -14.16 -9.75
N SER A 93 -4.54 -13.28 -9.75
CA SER A 93 -5.49 -13.17 -10.86
C SER A 93 -5.66 -11.72 -11.29
N CYS A 94 -5.91 -11.52 -12.57
CA CYS A 94 -6.13 -10.21 -13.18
C CYS A 94 -7.30 -10.29 -14.14
N LEU A 95 -8.19 -9.30 -14.08
CA LEU A 95 -9.28 -9.17 -15.03
C LEU A 95 -8.92 -8.18 -16.14
N LYS A 96 -9.15 -8.58 -17.39
CA LYS A 96 -9.28 -7.66 -18.51
C LYS A 96 -10.75 -7.29 -18.67
N PRO A 97 -11.15 -6.01 -18.49
CA PRO A 97 -12.55 -5.62 -18.63
C PRO A 97 -13.08 -5.87 -20.06
N PRO A 98 -14.41 -5.96 -20.24
CA PRO A 98 -15.01 -6.08 -21.56
C PRO A 98 -14.60 -4.93 -22.48
N SER A 99 -14.52 -5.20 -23.79
CA SER A 99 -14.12 -4.19 -24.79
C SER A 99 -15.05 -2.97 -24.83
N SER A 100 -16.29 -3.10 -24.36
CA SER A 100 -17.22 -1.97 -24.19
C SER A 100 -16.74 -0.94 -23.17
N CYS A 101 -15.87 -1.31 -22.24
CA CYS A 101 -15.29 -0.41 -21.25
C CYS A 101 -14.05 0.32 -21.78
N ARG A 102 -13.50 -0.06 -22.95
CA ARG A 102 -12.30 0.57 -23.53
C ARG A 102 -12.60 1.97 -24.03
N VAL A 103 -11.74 2.93 -23.72
CA VAL A 103 -11.89 4.34 -24.12
C VAL A 103 -10.62 4.85 -24.80
N PRO A 104 -10.61 4.91 -26.15
CA PRO A 104 -9.59 5.63 -26.89
C PRO A 104 -9.60 7.13 -26.56
N PHE A 105 -8.47 7.81 -26.76
CA PHE A 105 -8.33 9.24 -26.43
C PHE A 105 -9.33 10.12 -27.20
N SER A 106 -9.61 9.78 -28.47
CA SER A 106 -10.61 10.48 -29.28
C SER A 106 -12.01 10.39 -28.67
N THR A 107 -12.38 9.21 -28.17
CA THR A 107 -13.67 8.99 -27.51
C THR A 107 -13.72 9.73 -26.18
N PHE A 108 -12.65 9.69 -25.39
CA PHE A 108 -12.55 10.45 -24.15
C PHE A 108 -12.75 11.95 -24.38
N LEU A 109 -11.98 12.55 -25.28
CA LEU A 109 -12.05 14.00 -25.56
C LEU A 109 -13.39 14.40 -26.17
N GLY A 110 -13.94 13.58 -27.07
CA GLY A 110 -15.27 13.82 -27.66
C GLY A 110 -16.43 13.68 -26.67
N ASN A 111 -16.27 12.87 -25.62
CA ASN A 111 -17.23 12.80 -24.52
C ASN A 111 -17.05 13.97 -23.55
N ALA A 112 -15.81 14.30 -23.21
CA ALA A 112 -15.47 15.43 -22.34
C ALA A 112 -15.96 16.77 -22.93
N SER A 113 -15.87 16.96 -24.25
CA SER A 113 -16.34 18.19 -24.90
C SER A 113 -17.86 18.39 -24.86
N LYS A 114 -18.62 17.36 -24.51
CA LYS A 114 -20.08 17.43 -24.36
C LYS A 114 -20.50 17.74 -22.93
N ILE A 115 -19.55 17.77 -21.99
CA ILE A 115 -19.80 18.08 -20.59
C ILE A 115 -19.69 19.59 -20.42
N GLU A 116 -20.80 20.24 -20.03
CA GLU A 116 -20.90 21.71 -19.96
C GLU A 116 -19.90 22.36 -18.99
N SER A 117 -19.40 21.61 -18.00
CA SER A 117 -18.42 22.12 -17.03
C SER A 117 -16.99 22.20 -17.56
N PHE A 118 -16.68 21.66 -18.75
CA PHE A 118 -15.34 21.68 -19.31
C PHE A 118 -15.23 22.70 -20.43
N ASP A 119 -14.36 23.70 -20.23
CA ASP A 119 -14.03 24.68 -21.24
C ASP A 119 -12.89 24.19 -22.17
N ALA A 120 -12.57 25.00 -23.19
CA ALA A 120 -11.54 24.67 -24.17
C ALA A 120 -10.14 24.52 -23.53
N GLN A 121 -9.84 25.29 -22.48
CA GLN A 121 -8.56 25.18 -21.79
C GLN A 121 -8.45 23.87 -21.02
N SER A 122 -9.53 23.46 -20.36
CA SER A 122 -9.64 22.18 -19.65
C SER A 122 -9.50 21.00 -20.60
N LEU A 123 -10.12 21.06 -21.78
CA LEU A 123 -9.99 20.03 -22.83
C LEU A 123 -8.55 19.94 -23.36
N ALA A 124 -7.90 21.06 -23.61
CA ALA A 124 -6.49 21.09 -24.04
C ALA A 124 -5.56 20.51 -22.97
N PHE A 125 -5.81 20.83 -21.70
CA PHE A 125 -5.08 20.27 -20.57
C PHE A 125 -5.28 18.75 -20.48
N MET A 126 -6.53 18.27 -20.52
CA MET A 126 -6.83 16.84 -20.50
C MET A 126 -6.18 16.09 -21.67
N ALA A 127 -6.18 16.66 -22.88
CA ALA A 127 -5.50 16.08 -24.05
C ALA A 127 -3.99 15.95 -23.81
N LYS A 128 -3.35 17.00 -23.27
CA LYS A 128 -1.93 16.95 -22.90
C LYS A 128 -1.66 15.85 -21.88
N VAL A 129 -2.45 15.81 -20.80
CA VAL A 129 -2.35 14.79 -19.74
C VAL A 129 -2.45 13.38 -20.31
N LEU A 130 -3.44 13.09 -21.19
CA LEU A 130 -3.58 11.78 -21.82
C LEU A 130 -2.33 11.37 -22.61
N THR A 131 -1.72 12.31 -23.34
CA THR A 131 -0.51 12.01 -24.13
C THR A 131 0.75 11.89 -23.29
N SER A 132 0.79 12.49 -22.09
CA SER A 132 1.98 12.50 -21.22
C SER A 132 1.92 11.54 -20.05
N SER A 133 0.74 10.99 -19.69
CA SER A 133 0.55 10.14 -18.51
C SER A 133 1.05 8.70 -18.67
N GLY A 134 1.50 8.30 -19.86
CA GLY A 134 1.86 6.92 -20.17
C GLY A 134 0.66 5.98 -20.38
N GLN A 135 -0.56 6.53 -20.36
CA GLN A 135 -1.78 5.80 -20.70
C GLN A 135 -1.81 5.45 -22.21
N GLY A 136 -2.37 4.29 -22.56
CA GLY A 136 -2.52 3.87 -23.95
C GLY A 136 -3.96 4.03 -24.48
N GLN A 137 -4.14 3.74 -25.77
CA GLN A 137 -5.48 3.66 -26.39
C GLN A 137 -6.31 2.45 -25.88
N GLU A 138 -5.68 1.56 -25.10
CA GLU A 138 -6.26 0.34 -24.53
C GLU A 138 -6.73 0.51 -23.08
N THR A 139 -6.87 1.74 -22.59
CA THR A 139 -7.35 1.94 -21.22
C THR A 139 -8.85 1.83 -21.12
N TYR A 140 -9.32 1.31 -19.99
CA TYR A 140 -10.72 1.05 -19.71
C TYR A 140 -11.21 2.04 -18.67
N LEU A 141 -12.46 2.50 -18.81
CA LEU A 141 -13.17 3.29 -17.82
C LEU A 141 -14.39 2.52 -17.30
N PRO A 142 -14.81 2.75 -16.04
CA PRO A 142 -16.01 2.16 -15.48
C PRO A 142 -17.24 2.47 -16.33
N PRO A 143 -18.20 1.53 -16.48
CA PRO A 143 -19.42 1.74 -17.28
C PRO A 143 -20.17 3.04 -16.96
N ALA A 144 -20.11 3.48 -15.69
CA ALA A 144 -20.73 4.72 -15.23
C ALA A 144 -20.20 5.97 -15.95
N LEU A 145 -18.91 6.00 -16.31
CA LEU A 145 -18.24 7.13 -16.96
C LEU A 145 -18.47 7.21 -18.47
N HIS A 146 -19.06 6.19 -19.09
CA HIS A 146 -19.41 6.22 -20.51
C HIS A 146 -20.71 6.99 -20.78
N HIS A 147 -21.47 7.34 -19.73
CA HIS A 147 -22.68 8.16 -19.84
C HIS A 147 -22.32 9.64 -19.93
N ILE A 148 -23.17 10.43 -20.60
CA ILE A 148 -23.03 11.89 -20.69
C ILE A 148 -24.35 12.53 -20.22
N PRO A 149 -24.36 13.22 -19.06
CA PRO A 149 -23.25 13.34 -18.11
C PRO A 149 -22.92 11.99 -17.41
N PRO A 150 -21.70 11.82 -16.86
CA PRO A 150 -21.33 10.62 -16.11
C PRO A 150 -22.28 10.34 -14.94
N LYS A 151 -22.55 9.07 -14.67
CA LYS A 151 -23.33 8.66 -13.48
C LYS A 151 -22.40 8.59 -12.27
N SER A 152 -22.70 9.37 -11.23
CA SER A 152 -21.89 9.46 -10.00
C SER A 152 -22.52 8.80 -8.78
N HIS A 153 -23.59 8.02 -8.96
CA HIS A 153 -24.26 7.34 -7.86
C HIS A 153 -23.39 6.23 -7.26
N HIS A 154 -23.39 6.09 -5.94
CA HIS A 154 -22.67 5.04 -5.22
C HIS A 154 -23.04 3.62 -5.69
N GLN A 155 -24.28 3.41 -6.14
CA GLN A 155 -24.69 2.12 -6.71
C GLN A 155 -23.88 1.74 -7.96
N GLU A 156 -23.42 2.70 -8.75
CA GLU A 156 -22.61 2.42 -9.94
C GLU A 156 -21.19 1.99 -9.55
N SER A 157 -20.60 2.54 -8.49
CA SER A 157 -19.31 2.05 -7.97
C SER A 157 -19.42 0.64 -7.39
N ILE A 158 -20.54 0.30 -6.74
CA ILE A 158 -20.78 -1.08 -6.29
C ILE A 158 -20.85 -2.04 -7.49
N LYS A 159 -21.56 -1.66 -8.56
CA LYS A 159 -21.62 -2.48 -9.78
C LYS A 159 -20.25 -2.68 -10.42
N GLU A 160 -19.40 -1.66 -10.43
CA GLU A 160 -18.02 -1.77 -10.93
C GLU A 160 -17.21 -2.76 -10.08
N VAL A 161 -17.26 -2.65 -8.75
CA VAL A 161 -16.57 -3.59 -7.85
C VAL A 161 -17.05 -5.01 -8.08
N HIS A 162 -18.35 -5.25 -8.23
CA HIS A 162 -18.89 -6.57 -8.54
C HIS A 162 -18.39 -7.10 -9.90
N MET A 163 -18.32 -6.24 -10.92
CA MET A 163 -17.82 -6.59 -12.25
C MET A 163 -16.34 -6.96 -12.22
N VAL A 164 -15.54 -6.32 -11.36
CA VAL A 164 -14.08 -6.50 -11.33
C VAL A 164 -13.64 -7.54 -10.30
N LEU A 165 -14.06 -7.40 -9.05
CA LEU A 165 -13.50 -8.16 -7.92
C LEU A 165 -13.98 -9.60 -7.90
N PHE A 166 -15.27 -9.87 -8.11
CA PHE A 166 -15.79 -11.24 -8.02
C PHE A 166 -15.18 -12.20 -9.04
N PRO A 167 -15.07 -11.86 -10.34
CA PRO A 167 -14.40 -12.75 -11.29
C PRO A 167 -12.93 -13.02 -10.96
N ILE A 168 -12.22 -12.02 -10.41
CA ILE A 168 -10.82 -12.17 -9.96
C ILE A 168 -10.74 -13.15 -8.80
N MET A 169 -11.65 -13.02 -7.82
CA MET A 169 -11.69 -13.91 -6.65
C MET A 169 -12.06 -15.33 -7.05
N ASP A 170 -13.07 -15.51 -7.91
CA ASP A 170 -13.48 -16.83 -8.41
C ASP A 170 -12.33 -17.52 -9.15
N ASP A 171 -11.62 -16.81 -10.04
CA ASP A 171 -10.47 -17.34 -10.76
C ASP A 171 -9.28 -17.66 -9.83
N LEU A 172 -9.00 -16.79 -8.85
CA LEU A 172 -7.92 -17.01 -7.89
C LEU A 172 -8.18 -18.25 -7.00
N LEU A 173 -9.41 -18.39 -6.49
CA LEU A 173 -9.82 -19.56 -5.71
C LEU A 173 -9.78 -20.83 -6.56
N ALA A 174 -10.21 -20.77 -7.82
CA ALA A 174 -10.15 -21.89 -8.75
C ALA A 174 -8.71 -22.34 -9.04
N LYS A 175 -7.77 -21.40 -9.24
CA LYS A 175 -6.35 -21.69 -9.48
C LYS A 175 -5.67 -22.32 -8.27
N THR A 176 -5.90 -21.74 -7.09
CA THR A 176 -5.32 -22.21 -5.83
C THR A 176 -5.99 -23.48 -5.29
N LYS A 177 -7.20 -23.80 -5.78
CA LYS A 177 -8.04 -24.90 -5.29
C LYS A 177 -8.41 -24.77 -3.81
N LEU A 178 -8.43 -23.53 -3.30
CA LEU A 178 -8.82 -23.21 -1.93
C LEU A 178 -10.32 -22.89 -1.87
N SER A 179 -10.93 -23.24 -0.74
CA SER A 179 -12.24 -22.74 -0.35
C SER A 179 -12.10 -21.35 0.27
N PRO A 180 -13.10 -20.45 0.14
CA PRO A 180 -13.13 -19.20 0.91
C PRO A 180 -12.98 -19.42 2.42
N GLN A 181 -13.35 -20.59 2.93
CA GLN A 181 -13.23 -20.95 4.36
C GLN A 181 -11.79 -21.26 4.78
N ASP A 182 -10.88 -21.49 3.82
CA ASP A 182 -9.46 -21.74 4.07
C ASP A 182 -8.65 -20.43 4.18
N ILE A 183 -9.31 -19.28 4.02
CA ILE A 183 -8.69 -17.95 4.06
C ILE A 183 -8.94 -17.33 5.43
N ASP A 184 -7.89 -17.26 6.25
CA ASP A 184 -7.98 -16.72 7.61
C ASP A 184 -7.98 -15.18 7.66
N ASN A 185 -7.43 -14.52 6.63
CA ASN A 185 -7.29 -13.06 6.57
C ASN A 185 -7.58 -12.54 5.16
N PHE A 186 -8.31 -11.43 5.07
CA PHE A 186 -8.66 -10.72 3.83
C PHE A 186 -8.28 -9.25 3.90
#